data_AF-A0A502CKG5-F1
#
_entry.id   AF-A0A502CKG5-F1
#
_cell.length_a   1.000
_cell.length_b   1.000
_cell.length_c   1.000
_cell.angle_alpha   90.00
_cell.angle_beta   90.00
_cell.angle_gamma   90.00
#
_symmetry.space_group_name_H-M   'P 1'
#
loop_
_entity.id
_entity.type
_entity.pdbx_description
1 polymer ?
#
loop_
_entity_poly.entity_id
_entity_poly.type
_entity_poly.pdbx_seq_one_letter_code
_entity_poly.pdbx_strand_id
1 'polypeptide(L)'
;MTAAYRLKGVGWFGGCVAIVLGFYLVSLQVAAERKKLDGVNGRIEAAQRDIRALETEFETRANLAQLEKWNGDTLALASPTAGQFLPDEAALAAFDVNQVGATIQTAALVVPSLPTALPAVPTTRAAAAAAPAVAQVASAIRTAEKTVIRPAPVAKSAPMLAKLTDTARAAVAVAKVRPEAVAMLDRKLLSDDTLGTILRSARAESHLR
;
A
#
# COMPACT_ATOMS: atom_id res chain seq x y z
N MET A 1 50.01 16.23 -53.78
CA MET A 1 49.44 15.04 -53.11
C MET A 1 49.70 15.08 -51.59
N THR A 2 49.29 16.14 -50.88
CA THR A 2 49.69 16.36 -49.46
C THR A 2 48.51 16.49 -48.50
N ALA A 3 47.31 16.78 -49.01
CA ALA A 3 46.10 16.92 -48.20
C ALA A 3 45.57 15.58 -47.64
N ALA A 4 45.71 14.49 -48.40
CA ALA A 4 45.19 13.17 -48.01
C ALA A 4 45.84 12.59 -46.74
N TYR A 5 47.13 12.89 -46.49
CA TYR A 5 47.84 12.43 -45.29
C TYR A 5 47.41 13.19 -44.01
N ARG A 6 46.95 14.44 -44.14
CA ARG A 6 46.49 15.25 -43.01
C ARG A 6 45.12 14.79 -42.48
N LEU A 7 44.23 14.39 -43.40
CA LEU A 7 42.92 13.81 -43.07
C LEU A 7 43.04 12.48 -42.31
N LYS A 8 44.08 11.69 -42.61
CA LYS A 8 44.37 10.42 -41.94
C LYS A 8 44.68 10.58 -40.45
N GLY A 9 45.36 11.67 -40.06
CA GLY A 9 45.63 12.00 -38.65
C GLY A 9 44.39 12.46 -37.88
N VAL A 10 43.50 13.21 -38.52
CA VAL A 10 42.22 13.65 -37.92
C VAL A 10 41.31 12.44 -37.62
N GLY A 11 41.31 11.42 -38.49
CA GLY A 11 40.57 10.18 -38.25
C GLY A 11 41.04 9.43 -37.00
N TRP A 12 42.36 9.31 -36.80
CA TRP A 12 42.92 8.68 -35.60
C TRP A 12 42.57 9.44 -34.32
N PHE A 13 42.69 10.78 -34.37
CA PHE A 13 42.29 11.64 -33.26
C PHE A 13 40.79 11.51 -32.93
N GLY A 14 39.92 11.52 -33.95
CA GLY A 14 38.48 11.32 -33.78
C GLY A 14 38.15 9.95 -33.15
N GLY A 15 38.87 8.90 -33.52
CA GLY A 15 38.76 7.58 -32.89
C GLY A 15 39.10 7.60 -31.41
N CYS A 16 40.22 8.23 -31.02
CA CYS A 16 40.57 8.39 -29.60
C CYS A 16 39.50 9.17 -28.82
N VAL A 17 38.98 10.26 -29.38
CA VAL A 17 37.92 11.06 -28.75
C VAL A 17 36.64 10.23 -28.58
N ALA A 18 36.24 9.45 -29.58
CA ALA A 18 35.06 8.59 -29.50
C ALA A 18 35.21 7.53 -28.40
N ILE A 19 36.38 6.93 -28.25
CA ILE A 19 36.67 5.96 -27.20
C ILE A 19 36.56 6.60 -25.81
N VAL A 20 37.19 7.76 -25.60
CA VAL A 20 37.11 8.50 -24.32
C VAL A 20 35.67 8.87 -23.99
N LEU A 21 34.91 9.34 -24.97
CA LEU A 21 33.50 9.65 -24.79
C LEU A 21 32.67 8.41 -24.47
N GLY A 22 32.97 7.26 -25.10
CA GLY A 22 32.35 5.98 -24.79
C GLY A 22 32.55 5.57 -23.33
N PHE A 23 33.78 5.65 -22.82
CA PHE A 23 34.07 5.39 -21.41
C PHE A 23 33.33 6.34 -20.47
N TYR A 24 33.22 7.62 -20.85
CA TYR A 24 32.46 8.60 -20.07
C TYR A 24 30.97 8.27 -20.00
N LEU A 25 30.35 7.88 -21.12
CA LEU A 25 28.93 7.50 -21.14
C LEU A 25 28.66 6.27 -20.26
N VAL A 26 29.54 5.27 -20.27
CA VAL A 26 29.45 4.10 -19.39
C VAL A 26 29.52 4.51 -17.92
N SER A 27 30.43 5.42 -17.55
CA SER A 27 30.51 5.93 -16.16
C SER A 27 29.23 6.66 -15.74
N LEU A 28 28.63 7.43 -16.65
CA LEU A 28 27.36 8.12 -16.42
C LEU A 28 26.19 7.14 -16.25
N GLN A 29 26.17 6.04 -16.99
CA GLN A 29 25.15 4.99 -16.84
C GLN A 29 25.23 4.35 -15.46
N VAL A 30 26.43 4.04 -14.96
CA VAL A 30 26.62 3.50 -13.61
C VAL A 30 26.08 4.48 -12.55
N ALA A 31 26.29 5.78 -12.72
CA ALA A 31 25.72 6.78 -11.81
C ALA A 31 24.19 6.83 -11.87
N ALA A 32 23.61 6.73 -13.08
CA ALA A 32 22.17 6.67 -13.27
C ALA A 32 21.54 5.40 -12.66
N GLU A 33 22.22 4.25 -12.78
CA GLU A 33 21.81 2.99 -12.17
C GLU A 33 21.85 3.04 -10.65
N ARG A 34 22.91 3.60 -10.05
CA ARG A 34 23.00 3.81 -8.59
C ARG A 34 21.83 4.64 -8.08
N LYS A 35 21.51 5.74 -8.76
CA LYS A 35 20.34 6.58 -8.40
C LYS A 35 19.01 5.82 -8.50
N LYS A 36 18.88 4.93 -9.49
CA LYS A 36 17.69 4.06 -9.63
C LYS A 36 17.61 3.05 -8.48
N LEU A 37 18.74 2.47 -8.07
CA LEU A 37 18.81 1.56 -6.92
C LEU A 37 18.42 2.28 -5.62
N ASP A 38 18.95 3.48 -5.37
CA ASP A 38 18.60 4.28 -4.19
C ASP A 38 17.09 4.57 -4.14
N GLY A 39 16.49 4.88 -5.30
CA GLY A 39 15.05 5.08 -5.42
C GLY A 39 14.22 3.83 -5.11
N VAL A 40 14.69 2.65 -5.50
CA VAL A 40 14.05 1.37 -5.15
C VAL A 40 14.23 1.06 -3.67
N ASN A 41 15.43 1.27 -3.11
CA ASN A 41 15.70 1.05 -1.70
C ASN A 41 14.80 1.92 -0.81
N GLY A 42 14.60 3.19 -1.16
CA GLY A 42 13.66 4.06 -0.46
C GLY A 42 12.20 3.58 -0.53
N ARG A 43 11.78 2.94 -1.61
CA ARG A 43 10.44 2.31 -1.71
C ARG A 43 10.34 1.07 -0.83
N ILE A 44 11.41 0.27 -0.73
CA ILE A 44 11.47 -0.89 0.17
C ILE A 44 11.32 -0.43 1.62
N GLU A 45 12.05 0.61 2.04
CA GLU A 45 11.96 1.16 3.39
C GLU A 45 10.57 1.74 3.70
N ALA A 46 9.90 2.36 2.72
CA ALA A 46 8.52 2.80 2.87
C ALA A 46 7.57 1.61 3.05
N ALA A 47 7.67 0.60 2.17
CA ALA A 47 6.83 -0.60 2.25
C ALA A 47 7.02 -1.37 3.57
N GLN A 48 8.26 -1.46 4.08
CA GLN A 48 8.54 -2.08 5.39
C GLN A 48 7.87 -1.34 6.55
N ARG A 49 7.82 0.00 6.50
CA ARG A 49 7.11 0.80 7.51
C ARG A 49 5.60 0.58 7.44
N ASP A 50 5.05 0.51 6.23
CA ASP A 50 3.63 0.23 6.03
C ASP A 50 3.25 -1.16 6.54
N ILE A 51 4.08 -2.17 6.25
CA ILE A 51 3.89 -3.54 6.78
C ILE A 51 3.86 -3.54 8.30
N ARG A 52 4.83 -2.88 8.96
CA ARG A 52 4.85 -2.79 10.43
C ARG A 52 3.61 -2.09 10.99
N ALA A 53 3.14 -1.03 10.35
CA ALA A 53 1.92 -0.35 10.75
C ALA A 53 0.70 -1.29 10.63
N LEU A 54 0.58 -2.00 9.51
CA LEU A 54 -0.49 -2.98 9.28
C LEU A 54 -0.43 -4.13 10.30
N GLU A 55 0.76 -4.64 10.60
CA GLU A 55 0.95 -5.68 11.63
C GLU A 55 0.45 -5.21 13.00
N THR A 56 0.76 -3.98 13.40
CA THR A 56 0.25 -3.44 14.67
C THR A 56 -1.27 -3.25 14.69
N GLU A 57 -1.86 -2.84 13.57
CA GLU A 57 -3.33 -2.76 13.45
C GLU A 57 -3.99 -4.14 13.49
N PHE A 58 -3.38 -5.16 12.86
CA PHE A 58 -3.90 -6.51 12.88
C PHE A 58 -3.74 -7.16 14.25
N GLU A 59 -2.61 -6.98 14.93
CA GLU A 59 -2.40 -7.50 16.28
C GLU A 59 -3.43 -6.93 17.25
N THR A 60 -3.66 -5.61 17.21
CA THR A 60 -4.68 -4.98 18.06
C THR A 60 -6.10 -5.46 17.75
N ARG A 61 -6.48 -5.61 16.48
CA ARG A 61 -7.82 -6.12 16.09
C ARG A 61 -7.99 -7.61 16.41
N ALA A 62 -6.95 -8.42 16.21
CA ALA A 62 -6.98 -9.85 16.50
C ALA A 62 -7.03 -10.12 18.01
N ASN A 63 -6.30 -9.33 18.82
CA ASN A 63 -6.33 -9.42 20.27
C ASN A 63 -7.74 -9.17 20.82
N LEU A 64 -8.47 -8.17 20.32
CA LEU A 64 -9.85 -7.93 20.73
C LEU A 64 -10.78 -9.10 20.42
N ALA A 65 -10.71 -9.68 19.23
CA ALA A 65 -11.53 -10.85 18.87
C ALA A 65 -11.18 -12.09 19.73
N GLN A 66 -9.90 -12.27 20.07
CA GLN A 66 -9.47 -13.34 20.97
C GLN A 66 -9.94 -13.10 22.40
N LEU A 67 -9.87 -11.87 22.91
CA LEU A 67 -10.40 -11.50 24.22
C LEU A 67 -11.91 -11.70 24.30
N GLU A 68 -12.66 -11.37 23.25
CA GLU A 68 -14.11 -11.63 23.19
C GLU A 68 -14.41 -13.14 23.24
N LYS A 69 -13.67 -13.93 22.46
CA LYS A 69 -13.76 -15.40 22.51
C LYS A 69 -13.45 -15.95 23.90
N TRP A 70 -12.40 -15.47 24.54
CA TRP A 70 -12.01 -15.90 25.90
C TRP A 70 -13.03 -15.43 26.96
N ASN A 71 -13.56 -14.22 26.82
CA ASN A 71 -14.63 -13.70 27.67
C ASN A 71 -15.87 -14.60 27.62
N GLY A 72 -16.28 -15.04 26.43
CA GLY A 72 -17.42 -15.95 26.25
C GLY A 72 -17.16 -17.40 26.64
N ASP A 73 -15.98 -17.96 26.32
CA ASP A 73 -15.68 -19.39 26.49
C ASP A 73 -15.28 -19.76 27.94
N THR A 74 -14.49 -18.91 28.61
CA THR A 74 -13.82 -19.30 29.88
C THR A 74 -13.95 -18.27 31.00
N LEU A 75 -13.85 -16.98 30.70
CA LEU A 75 -13.82 -15.96 31.75
C LEU A 75 -15.21 -15.51 32.23
N ALA A 76 -16.28 -15.74 31.45
CA ALA A 76 -17.65 -15.32 31.75
C ALA A 76 -17.76 -13.86 32.22
N LEU A 77 -16.91 -12.98 31.67
CA LEU A 77 -16.83 -11.56 32.00
C LEU A 77 -17.87 -10.72 31.24
N ALA A 78 -18.87 -11.37 30.65
CA ALA A 78 -19.99 -10.71 29.98
C ALA A 78 -20.90 -10.08 31.04
N SER A 79 -21.41 -8.88 30.78
CA SER A 79 -22.38 -8.26 31.68
C SER A 79 -23.63 -9.14 31.81
N PRO A 80 -24.17 -9.38 33.01
CA PRO A 80 -25.40 -10.13 33.18
C PRO A 80 -26.53 -9.53 32.34
N THR A 81 -27.36 -10.38 31.75
CA THR A 81 -28.49 -9.92 30.91
C THR A 81 -29.67 -9.50 31.78
N ALA A 82 -30.57 -8.66 31.24
CA ALA A 82 -31.73 -8.15 32.00
C ALA A 82 -32.61 -9.25 32.63
N GLY A 83 -32.67 -10.44 32.02
CA GLY A 83 -33.42 -11.59 32.56
C GLY A 83 -32.72 -12.35 33.70
N GLN A 84 -31.45 -12.02 34.00
CA GLN A 84 -30.71 -12.57 35.14
C GLN A 84 -30.81 -11.69 36.39
N PHE A 85 -31.37 -10.49 36.26
CA PHE A 85 -31.69 -9.63 37.40
C PHE A 85 -33.11 -9.87 37.87
N LEU A 86 -33.33 -9.74 39.19
CA LEU A 86 -34.68 -9.75 39.73
C LEU A 86 -35.34 -8.40 39.41
N PRO A 87 -36.62 -8.40 38.97
CA PRO A 87 -37.27 -7.20 38.45
C PRO A 87 -37.72 -6.22 39.55
N ASP A 88 -37.97 -6.69 40.77
CA ASP A 88 -38.51 -5.89 41.86
C ASP A 88 -38.16 -6.44 43.25
N GLU A 89 -38.26 -5.61 44.28
CA GLU A 89 -37.95 -5.94 45.68
C GLU A 89 -38.86 -7.04 46.24
N ALA A 90 -40.10 -7.11 45.80
CA ALA A 90 -41.01 -8.20 46.18
C ALA A 90 -40.55 -9.56 45.64
N ALA A 91 -39.96 -9.60 44.44
CA ALA A 91 -39.37 -10.80 43.88
C ALA A 91 -38.10 -11.21 44.63
N LEU A 92 -37.32 -10.22 45.12
CA LEU A 92 -36.14 -10.46 45.95
C LEU A 92 -36.51 -11.04 47.32
N ALA A 93 -37.57 -10.54 47.95
CA ALA A 93 -38.06 -11.05 49.23
C ALA A 93 -38.59 -12.50 49.15
N ALA A 94 -39.11 -12.90 47.99
CA ALA A 94 -39.57 -14.26 47.72
C ALA A 94 -38.45 -15.21 47.25
N PHE A 95 -37.25 -14.70 47.00
CA PHE A 95 -36.13 -15.47 46.46
C PHE A 95 -35.37 -16.20 47.56
N ASP A 96 -35.40 -17.54 47.53
CA ASP A 96 -34.63 -18.38 48.46
C ASP A 96 -33.27 -18.78 47.84
N VAL A 97 -32.20 -18.18 48.39
CA VAL A 97 -30.82 -18.37 47.91
C VAL A 97 -30.30 -19.80 48.16
N ASN A 98 -30.80 -20.50 49.19
CA ASN A 98 -30.38 -21.87 49.50
C ASN A 98 -30.95 -22.90 48.51
N GLN A 99 -32.06 -22.58 47.85
CA GLN A 99 -32.75 -23.50 46.95
C GLN A 99 -32.07 -23.61 45.58
N VAL A 100 -31.31 -22.59 45.19
CA VAL A 100 -30.64 -22.51 43.87
C VAL A 100 -29.29 -23.24 43.86
N GLY A 101 -28.75 -23.64 45.02
CA GLY A 101 -27.49 -24.38 45.14
C GLY A 101 -26.28 -23.65 44.53
N ALA A 102 -26.43 -22.37 44.20
CA ALA A 102 -25.43 -21.58 43.52
C ALA A 102 -24.51 -20.89 44.52
N THR A 103 -23.21 -20.92 44.25
CA THR A 103 -22.24 -20.11 44.98
C THR A 103 -22.56 -18.64 44.74
N ILE A 104 -22.92 -17.93 45.82
CA ILE A 104 -23.22 -16.50 45.77
C ILE A 104 -21.93 -15.78 45.39
N GLN A 105 -21.86 -15.30 44.14
CA GLN A 105 -20.83 -14.37 43.72
C GLN A 105 -21.43 -12.98 43.74
N THR A 106 -21.04 -12.18 44.74
CA THR A 106 -21.25 -10.74 44.67
C THR A 106 -20.46 -10.22 43.47
N ALA A 107 -20.99 -9.23 42.76
CA ALA A 107 -20.29 -8.57 41.65
C ALA A 107 -19.07 -7.79 42.19
N ALA A 108 -18.06 -8.51 42.66
CA ALA A 108 -16.78 -7.99 43.02
C ALA A 108 -16.00 -7.84 41.72
N LEU A 109 -15.35 -6.69 41.58
CA LEU A 109 -14.40 -6.40 40.53
C LEU A 109 -13.42 -7.59 40.42
N VAL A 110 -13.53 -8.42 39.38
CA VAL A 110 -12.64 -9.56 39.17
C VAL A 110 -11.26 -9.00 38.86
N VAL A 111 -10.41 -8.91 39.89
CA VAL A 111 -9.00 -8.54 39.76
C VAL A 111 -8.23 -9.81 39.38
N PRO A 112 -7.55 -9.88 38.22
CA PRO A 112 -6.93 -11.10 37.71
C PRO A 112 -5.81 -11.72 38.56
N SER A 113 -5.37 -11.07 39.65
CA SER A 113 -4.22 -11.51 40.45
C SER A 113 -4.56 -12.44 41.62
N LEU A 114 -5.82 -12.84 41.80
CA LEU A 114 -6.24 -13.77 42.86
C LEU A 114 -6.64 -15.11 42.26
N PRO A 115 -6.11 -16.25 42.76
CA PRO A 115 -6.49 -17.57 42.27
C PRO A 115 -7.90 -17.89 42.74
N THR A 116 -8.90 -17.65 41.87
CA THR A 116 -10.27 -18.14 42.07
C THR A 116 -10.37 -19.54 41.49
N ALA A 117 -10.72 -20.51 42.35
CA ALA A 117 -11.06 -21.86 41.92
C ALA A 117 -12.39 -21.84 41.14
N LEU A 118 -12.32 -22.12 39.84
CA LEU A 118 -13.49 -22.22 38.96
C LEU A 118 -14.26 -23.51 39.28
N PRO A 119 -15.57 -23.45 39.60
CA PRO A 119 -16.41 -24.63 39.58
C PRO A 119 -16.74 -25.00 38.12
N ALA A 120 -16.65 -26.28 37.79
CA ALA A 120 -17.09 -26.81 36.50
C ALA A 120 -18.62 -26.68 36.38
N VAL A 121 -19.09 -25.86 35.44
CA VAL A 121 -20.52 -25.69 35.16
C VAL A 121 -20.93 -26.69 34.07
N PRO A 122 -22.04 -27.43 34.21
CA PRO A 122 -22.52 -28.32 33.15
C PRO A 122 -23.00 -27.50 31.95
N THR A 123 -22.53 -27.88 30.77
CA THR A 123 -22.89 -27.27 29.48
C THR A 123 -24.38 -27.49 29.17
N THR A 124 -25.25 -26.61 29.66
CA THR A 124 -26.55 -26.41 29.01
C THR A 124 -26.37 -25.30 27.99
N ARG A 125 -26.43 -25.71 26.72
CA ARG A 125 -26.44 -24.80 25.57
C ARG A 125 -27.70 -23.95 25.65
N ALA A 126 -27.60 -22.80 26.31
CA ALA A 126 -28.61 -21.77 26.27
C ALA A 126 -28.76 -21.31 24.81
N ALA A 127 -29.99 -21.41 24.30
CA ALA A 127 -30.34 -20.98 22.97
C ALA A 127 -29.92 -19.53 22.76
N ALA A 128 -29.15 -19.31 21.69
CA ALA A 128 -28.80 -17.99 21.21
C ALA A 128 -30.08 -17.17 21.01
N ALA A 129 -30.33 -16.23 21.91
CA ALA A 129 -31.26 -15.15 21.67
C ALA A 129 -30.73 -14.37 20.46
N ALA A 130 -31.56 -14.29 19.43
CA ALA A 130 -31.24 -13.66 18.16
C ALA A 130 -30.77 -12.21 18.39
N ALA A 131 -29.49 -11.96 18.12
CA ALA A 131 -28.99 -10.63 17.87
C ALA A 131 -29.67 -10.09 16.58
N PRO A 132 -30.10 -8.82 16.52
CA PRO A 132 -30.60 -8.25 15.30
C PRO A 132 -29.51 -8.27 14.22
N ALA A 133 -29.94 -8.61 13.02
CA ALA A 133 -29.14 -8.94 11.85
C ALA A 133 -28.00 -7.95 11.53
N VAL A 134 -26.76 -8.46 11.48
CA VAL A 134 -25.67 -7.90 10.66
C VAL A 134 -25.56 -8.65 9.31
N ALA A 135 -26.51 -9.53 9.00
CA ALA A 135 -26.56 -10.31 7.77
C ALA A 135 -26.78 -9.49 6.48
N GLN A 136 -26.99 -8.17 6.57
CA GLN A 136 -27.19 -7.34 5.38
C GLN A 136 -25.89 -6.80 4.75
N VAL A 137 -24.73 -6.89 5.42
CA VAL A 137 -23.47 -6.39 4.81
C VAL A 137 -22.79 -7.44 3.92
N ALA A 138 -23.08 -8.74 4.10
CA ALA A 138 -22.52 -9.81 3.28
C ALA A 138 -23.14 -9.91 1.87
N SER A 139 -24.32 -9.30 1.64
CA SER A 139 -24.97 -9.30 0.31
C SER A 139 -24.49 -8.17 -0.62
N ALA A 140 -23.75 -7.18 -0.10
CA ALA A 140 -23.23 -6.07 -0.90
C ALA A 140 -21.92 -6.39 -1.66
N ILE A 141 -21.35 -7.60 -1.49
CA ILE A 141 -20.06 -7.98 -2.10
C ILE A 141 -20.23 -8.55 -3.53
N ARG A 142 -21.46 -8.77 -4.01
CA ARG A 142 -21.70 -9.32 -5.35
C ARG A 142 -22.31 -8.36 -6.36
N THR A 143 -22.09 -7.06 -6.26
CA THR A 143 -22.25 -6.16 -7.43
C THR A 143 -21.51 -4.85 -7.20
N ALA A 144 -20.20 -4.82 -7.48
CA ALA A 144 -19.46 -3.56 -7.58
C ALA A 144 -18.54 -3.64 -8.80
N GLU A 145 -19.16 -3.34 -9.94
CA GLU A 145 -18.50 -3.10 -11.19
C GLU A 145 -17.58 -1.87 -11.08
N LYS A 146 -16.35 -2.06 -11.56
CA LYS A 146 -15.31 -1.08 -11.92
C LYS A 146 -15.69 0.41 -11.75
N THR A 147 -15.39 0.98 -10.60
CA THR A 147 -15.40 2.44 -10.42
C THR A 147 -13.98 2.99 -10.33
N VAL A 148 -13.65 3.85 -11.28
CA VAL A 148 -12.40 4.59 -11.43
C VAL A 148 -12.28 5.58 -10.27
N ILE A 149 -11.20 5.47 -9.49
CA ILE A 149 -10.89 6.37 -8.39
C ILE A 149 -10.31 7.67 -8.96
N ARG A 150 -11.01 8.78 -8.78
CA ARG A 150 -10.51 10.15 -8.97
C ARG A 150 -10.13 10.71 -7.58
N PRO A 151 -8.87 11.14 -7.34
CA PRO A 151 -8.53 11.71 -6.03
C PRO A 151 -8.95 13.18 -5.92
N ALA A 152 -9.60 13.51 -4.81
CA ALA A 152 -9.86 14.87 -4.32
C ALA A 152 -8.75 15.30 -3.32
N PRO A 153 -8.50 16.62 -3.11
CA PRO A 153 -7.21 17.12 -2.65
C PRO A 153 -7.06 17.15 -1.12
N VAL A 154 -5.85 16.79 -0.65
CA VAL A 154 -5.43 16.83 0.76
C VAL A 154 -4.87 18.21 1.13
N ALA A 155 -5.22 18.67 2.33
CA ALA A 155 -4.87 19.95 2.91
C ALA A 155 -3.35 20.19 3.05
N LYS A 156 -2.98 21.47 2.94
CA LYS A 156 -1.61 21.98 2.81
C LYS A 156 -0.86 21.93 4.14
N SER A 157 0.23 21.17 4.19
CA SER A 157 1.31 21.34 5.16
C SER A 157 2.51 22.02 4.49
N ALA A 158 3.05 23.03 5.18
CA ALA A 158 3.98 24.03 4.67
C ALA A 158 5.33 23.56 4.07
N PRO A 159 5.91 22.37 4.38
CA PRO A 159 7.18 21.99 3.73
C PRO A 159 7.01 21.51 2.28
N MET A 160 5.78 21.31 1.79
CA MET A 160 5.54 20.85 0.42
C MET A 160 5.55 22.00 -0.60
N LEU A 161 5.25 23.24 -0.20
CA LEU A 161 5.15 24.39 -1.10
C LEU A 161 6.48 24.72 -1.82
N ALA A 162 7.61 24.56 -1.14
CA ALA A 162 8.93 24.87 -1.71
C ALA A 162 9.38 23.87 -2.80
N LYS A 163 8.95 22.60 -2.72
CA LYS A 163 9.20 21.60 -3.77
C LYS A 163 8.23 21.73 -4.95
N LEU A 164 7.04 22.29 -4.71
CA LEU A 164 6.07 22.62 -5.77
C LEU A 164 6.52 23.80 -6.63
N THR A 165 7.27 24.78 -6.09
CA THR A 165 7.73 25.93 -6.88
C THR A 165 8.80 25.58 -7.91
N ASP A 166 9.73 24.67 -7.61
CA ASP A 166 10.75 24.24 -8.58
C ASP A 166 10.20 23.28 -9.63
N THR A 167 9.27 22.41 -9.24
CA THR A 167 8.56 21.54 -10.20
C THR A 167 7.59 22.32 -11.08
N ALA A 168 6.95 23.37 -10.56
CA ALA A 168 6.16 24.30 -11.36
C ALA A 168 7.03 25.10 -12.35
N ARG A 169 8.22 25.55 -11.93
CA ARG A 169 9.17 26.25 -12.82
C ARG A 169 9.69 25.35 -13.94
N ALA A 170 9.96 24.07 -13.65
CA ALA A 170 10.34 23.07 -14.64
C ALA A 170 9.18 22.71 -15.59
N ALA A 171 7.95 22.58 -15.07
CA ALA A 171 6.76 22.32 -15.89
C ALA A 171 6.43 23.50 -16.83
N VAL A 172 6.63 24.74 -16.39
CA VAL A 172 6.46 25.94 -17.24
C VAL A 172 7.55 26.04 -18.32
N ALA A 173 8.76 25.54 -18.06
CA ALA A 173 9.82 25.46 -19.07
C ALA A 173 9.51 24.41 -20.16
N VAL A 174 8.92 23.27 -19.79
CA VAL A 174 8.48 22.23 -20.74
C VAL A 174 7.23 22.67 -21.52
N ALA A 175 6.30 23.38 -20.87
CA ALA A 175 5.08 23.91 -21.50
C ALA A 175 5.34 25.02 -22.54
N LYS A 176 6.53 25.64 -22.53
CA LYS A 176 6.94 26.63 -23.55
C LYS A 176 7.44 26.01 -24.86
N VAL A 177 7.62 24.69 -24.92
CA VAL A 177 7.91 24.00 -26.18
C VAL A 177 6.62 23.97 -27.00
N ARG A 178 6.57 24.80 -28.05
CA ARG A 178 5.39 24.92 -28.90
C ARG A 178 5.09 23.55 -29.54
N PRO A 179 3.84 23.04 -29.46
CA PRO A 179 3.49 21.73 -30.02
C PRO A 179 3.75 21.65 -31.53
N GLU A 180 3.70 22.78 -32.24
CA GLU A 180 4.07 22.89 -33.65
C GLU A 180 5.54 22.55 -33.93
N ALA A 181 6.47 22.92 -33.03
CA ALA A 181 7.88 22.60 -33.18
C ALA A 181 8.13 21.09 -33.03
N VAL A 182 7.39 20.44 -32.11
CA VAL A 182 7.46 18.98 -31.93
C VAL A 182 6.85 18.26 -33.14
N ALA A 183 5.73 18.75 -33.68
CA ALA A 183 5.12 18.19 -34.89
C ALA A 183 6.01 18.36 -36.15
N MET A 184 6.76 19.46 -36.26
CA MET A 184 7.73 19.65 -37.34
C MET A 184 8.93 18.71 -37.24
N LEU A 185 9.37 18.37 -36.01
CA LEU A 185 10.41 17.37 -35.80
C LEU A 185 9.90 15.97 -36.16
N ASP A 186 8.69 15.62 -35.72
CA ASP A 186 8.07 14.33 -36.03
C ASP A 186 7.90 14.14 -37.54
N ARG A 187 7.41 15.16 -38.25
CA ARG A 187 7.31 15.15 -39.72
C ARG A 187 8.67 14.99 -40.42
N LYS A 188 9.74 15.57 -39.86
CA LYS A 188 11.11 15.42 -40.40
C LYS A 188 11.70 14.04 -40.13
N LEU A 189 11.36 13.42 -39.00
CA LEU A 189 11.86 12.09 -38.63
C LEU A 189 11.09 10.98 -39.37
N LEU A 190 9.77 11.16 -39.56
CA LEU A 190 8.88 10.24 -40.28
C LEU A 190 8.77 10.56 -41.79
N SER A 191 9.71 11.31 -42.35
CA SER A 191 9.67 11.60 -43.79
C SER A 191 9.86 10.32 -44.62
N ASP A 192 9.16 10.21 -45.75
CA ASP A 192 9.24 9.02 -46.62
C ASP A 192 10.66 8.75 -47.12
N ASP A 193 11.53 9.77 -47.17
CA ASP A 193 12.92 9.61 -47.57
C ASP A 193 13.80 9.02 -46.45
N THR A 194 13.56 9.39 -45.19
CA THR A 194 14.23 8.78 -44.03
C THR A 194 13.76 7.33 -43.81
N LEU A 195 12.47 7.06 -43.93
CA LEU A 195 11.95 5.70 -43.88
C LEU A 195 12.42 4.86 -45.07
N GLY A 196 12.45 5.45 -46.27
CA GLY A 196 12.93 4.81 -47.48
C GLY A 196 14.43 4.50 -47.46
N THR A 197 15.26 5.35 -46.82
CA THR A 197 16.69 5.06 -46.63
C THR A 197 16.93 3.91 -45.66
N ILE A 198 16.18 3.84 -44.55
CA ILE A 198 16.24 2.73 -43.59
C ILE A 198 15.80 1.40 -44.23
N LEU A 199 14.72 1.42 -45.02
CA LEU A 199 14.25 0.23 -45.74
C LEU A 199 15.25 -0.23 -46.82
N ARG A 200 15.88 0.71 -47.53
CA ARG A 200 16.93 0.41 -48.52
C ARG A 200 18.18 -0.16 -47.86
N SER A 201 18.63 0.37 -46.73
CA SER A 201 19.78 -0.18 -46.00
C SER A 201 19.46 -1.57 -45.43
N ALA A 202 18.27 -1.77 -44.86
CA ALA A 202 17.85 -3.07 -44.36
C ALA A 202 17.79 -4.13 -45.48
N ARG A 203 17.31 -3.76 -46.67
CA ARG A 203 17.28 -4.66 -47.83
C ARG A 203 18.67 -4.96 -48.37
N ALA A 204 19.56 -3.97 -48.40
CA ALA A 204 20.96 -4.16 -48.79
C ALA A 204 21.71 -5.11 -47.84
N GLU A 205 21.45 -5.02 -46.53
CA GLU A 205 22.02 -5.96 -45.56
C GLU A 205 21.43 -7.37 -45.69
N SER A 206 20.14 -7.51 -46.01
CA SER A 206 19.52 -8.83 -46.19
C SER A 206 20.05 -9.62 -47.39
N HIS A 207 20.61 -8.96 -48.39
CA HIS A 207 21.21 -9.60 -49.57
C HIS A 207 22.69 -9.95 -49.40
N LEU A 208 23.32 -9.48 -48.32
CA LEU A 208 24.71 -9.76 -47.96
C LEU A 208 24.85 -10.94 -46.96
N ARG A 209 23.71 -11.52 -46.53
CA ARG A 209 23.63 -12.75 -45.74
C ARG A 209 23.16 -13.91 -46.61
#